data_AF-A0A956C5K7-F1
#
_entry.id   AF-A0A956C5K7-F1
#
_cell.length_a   1.000
_cell.length_b   1.000
_cell.length_c   1.000
_cell.angle_alpha   90.00
_cell.angle_beta   90.00
_cell.angle_gamma   90.00
#
_symmetry.space_group_name_H-M   'P 1'
#
loop_
_entity.id
_entity.type
_entity.pdbx_description
1 polymer ?
#
loop_
_entity_poly.entity_id
_entity_poly.type
_entity_poly.pdbx_seq_one_letter_code
_entity_poly.pdbx_strand_id
1 'polypeptide(L)'
;MLKEKDRAVRFVGMSRDVASVKARVRREHAVIRTLLDVLDDAAREVHGRVSGLPALRRAVWELYVVFDDHLAMEEALVLPLLKSVDAWGPVRAENMLTEHNEQRQMLLALVDDTECDQKDASALAEEAGWLVKALRKDIDAEDEALDVLNRTAGFVPGQSDG
;
A
#
# COMPACT_ATOMS: atom_id res chain seq x y z
N MET A 1 5.18 -10.62 -20.32
CA MET A 1 3.94 -11.34 -19.96
C MET A 1 4.29 -12.50 -19.04
N LEU A 2 4.68 -12.19 -17.80
CA LEU A 2 4.92 -13.19 -16.75
C LEU A 2 3.57 -13.55 -16.14
N LYS A 3 3.36 -14.86 -15.95
CA LYS A 3 2.07 -15.50 -15.72
C LYS A 3 1.55 -15.17 -14.31
N GLU A 4 0.31 -14.71 -14.21
CA GLU A 4 -0.46 -14.56 -12.96
C GLU A 4 -0.41 -15.80 -12.05
N LYS A 5 -0.19 -16.98 -12.64
CA LYS A 5 -0.06 -18.25 -11.92
C LYS A 5 1.19 -18.36 -11.05
N ASP A 6 2.29 -17.67 -11.37
CA ASP A 6 3.52 -17.71 -10.58
C ASP A 6 3.46 -16.78 -9.36
N ARG A 7 2.61 -15.75 -9.38
CA ARG A 7 2.38 -14.83 -8.24
C ARG A 7 1.61 -15.56 -7.12
N ALA A 8 0.62 -16.39 -7.48
CA ALA A 8 -0.22 -17.13 -6.54
C ALA A 8 0.52 -18.27 -5.78
N VAL A 9 1.54 -18.89 -6.38
CA VAL A 9 2.23 -20.06 -5.80
C VAL A 9 3.16 -19.67 -4.64
N ARG A 10 3.61 -18.42 -4.55
CA ARG A 10 4.47 -17.96 -3.44
C ARG A 10 3.76 -17.82 -2.09
N PHE A 11 2.43 -17.87 -2.05
CA PHE A 11 1.62 -17.61 -0.84
C PHE A 11 1.19 -18.85 -0.05
N VAL A 12 1.53 -20.06 -0.49
CA VAL A 12 0.95 -21.31 0.03
C VAL A 12 1.54 -21.76 1.40
N GLY A 13 2.50 -21.03 1.97
CA GLY A 13 3.20 -21.45 3.21
C GLY A 13 3.18 -20.50 4.41
N MET A 14 2.54 -19.32 4.32
CA MET A 14 2.59 -18.32 5.41
C MET A 14 1.44 -18.51 6.41
N SER A 15 1.79 -18.48 7.70
CA SER A 15 0.83 -18.54 8.79
C SER A 15 -0.22 -17.43 8.64
N ARG A 16 -1.50 -17.84 8.63
CA ARG A 16 -2.67 -16.95 8.57
C ARG A 16 -3.04 -16.36 9.93
N ASP A 17 -2.20 -16.58 10.95
CA ASP A 17 -2.45 -15.96 12.25
C ASP A 17 -2.29 -14.43 12.14
N VAL A 18 -3.17 -13.71 12.84
CA VAL A 18 -3.28 -12.25 12.75
C VAL A 18 -1.97 -11.55 13.11
N ALA A 19 -1.21 -12.08 14.07
CA ALA A 19 0.05 -11.47 14.48
C ALA A 19 1.13 -11.56 13.40
N SER A 20 1.24 -12.72 12.73
CA SER A 20 2.12 -12.92 11.58
C SER A 20 1.78 -11.99 10.41
N VAL A 21 0.48 -11.87 10.07
CA VAL A 21 0.00 -10.98 9.00
C VAL A 21 0.32 -9.52 9.34
N LYS A 22 -0.01 -9.04 10.54
CA LYS A 22 0.33 -7.69 11.00
C LYS A 22 1.83 -7.41 10.93
N ALA A 23 2.65 -8.36 11.38
CA ALA A 23 4.10 -8.21 11.34
C ALA A 23 4.63 -8.15 9.90
N ARG A 24 3.98 -8.84 8.95
CA ARG A 24 4.34 -8.76 7.53
C ARG A 24 3.98 -7.40 6.95
N VAL A 25 2.75 -6.93 7.12
CA VAL A 25 2.27 -5.63 6.64
C VAL A 25 3.21 -4.52 7.10
N ARG A 26 3.52 -4.46 8.40
CA ARG A 26 4.44 -3.46 8.98
C ARG A 26 5.85 -3.47 8.39
N ARG A 27 6.37 -4.64 8.04
CA ARG A 27 7.68 -4.74 7.38
C ARG A 27 7.62 -4.16 5.96
N GLU A 28 6.54 -4.41 5.23
CA GLU A 28 6.36 -3.82 3.90
C GLU A 28 6.12 -2.30 4.00
N HIS A 29 5.34 -1.82 4.97
CA HIS A 29 5.19 -0.39 5.26
C HIS A 29 6.53 0.30 5.52
N ALA A 30 7.44 -0.34 6.26
CA ALA A 30 8.78 0.22 6.49
C ALA A 30 9.58 0.37 5.18
N VAL A 31 9.49 -0.61 4.27
CA VAL A 31 10.11 -0.55 2.94
C VAL A 31 9.48 0.56 2.11
N ILE A 32 8.16 0.65 2.08
CA ILE A 32 7.43 1.68 1.32
C ILE A 32 7.78 3.07 1.85
N ARG A 33 7.83 3.27 3.17
CA ARG A 33 8.25 4.55 3.77
C ARG A 33 9.64 4.99 3.28
N THR A 34 10.59 4.07 3.16
CA THR A 34 11.92 4.39 2.59
C THR A 34 11.82 4.78 1.11
N LEU A 35 10.99 4.12 0.31
CA LEU A 35 10.79 4.49 -1.11
C LEU A 35 10.09 5.86 -1.24
N LEU A 36 9.17 6.17 -0.33
CA LEU A 36 8.52 7.47 -0.25
C LEU A 36 9.49 8.59 0.15
N ASP A 37 10.50 8.30 0.98
CA ASP A 37 11.59 9.25 1.26
C ASP A 37 12.42 9.51 -0.01
N VAL A 38 12.81 8.46 -0.74
CA VAL A 38 13.55 8.58 -2.01
C VAL A 38 12.77 9.38 -3.07
N LEU A 39 11.47 9.13 -3.20
CA LEU A 39 10.61 9.86 -4.13
C LEU A 39 10.48 11.34 -3.76
N ASP A 40 10.32 11.65 -2.49
CA ASP A 40 10.23 13.03 -1.98
C ASP A 40 11.52 13.81 -2.24
N ASP A 41 12.68 13.18 -2.03
CA ASP A 41 13.98 13.79 -2.32
C ASP A 41 14.17 14.01 -3.82
N ALA A 42 13.83 13.03 -4.67
CA ALA A 42 13.89 13.20 -6.12
C ALA A 42 12.96 14.33 -6.63
N ALA A 43 11.76 14.46 -6.05
CA ALA A 43 10.84 15.55 -6.36
C ALA A 43 11.41 16.93 -5.95
N ARG A 44 12.12 17.03 -4.81
CA ARG A 44 12.80 18.26 -4.40
C ARG A 44 13.97 18.62 -5.34
N GLU A 45 14.72 17.63 -5.80
CA GLU A 45 15.83 17.86 -6.72
C GLU A 45 15.38 18.44 -8.06
N VAL A 46 14.22 18.01 -8.57
CA VAL A 46 13.63 18.54 -9.80
C VAL A 46 13.30 20.03 -9.69
N HIS A 47 12.75 20.48 -8.56
CA HIS A 47 12.53 21.91 -8.30
C HIS A 47 13.83 22.72 -8.26
N GLY A 48 14.96 22.08 -7.94
CA GLY A 48 16.27 22.72 -7.93
C GLY A 48 16.97 22.74 -9.30
N ARG A 49 16.80 21.69 -10.13
CA ARG A 49 17.49 21.50 -11.42
C ARG A 49 16.71 20.55 -12.35
N VAL A 50 16.64 20.89 -13.64
CA VAL A 50 16.04 20.04 -14.71
C VAL A 50 16.67 18.64 -14.79
N SER A 51 17.91 18.46 -14.34
CA SER A 51 18.60 17.16 -14.31
C SER A 51 17.99 16.12 -13.36
N GLY A 52 17.03 16.49 -12.52
CA GLY A 52 16.39 15.58 -11.55
C GLY A 52 15.36 14.61 -12.15
N LEU A 53 14.85 14.87 -13.37
CA LEU A 53 13.77 14.08 -13.97
C LEU A 53 14.05 12.57 -14.08
N PRO A 54 15.25 12.12 -14.51
CA PRO A 54 15.56 10.69 -14.53
C PRO A 54 15.52 10.02 -13.15
N ALA A 55 15.90 10.74 -12.09
CA ALA A 55 15.85 10.24 -10.72
C ALA A 55 14.40 10.14 -10.24
N LEU A 56 13.56 11.15 -10.53
CA LEU A 56 12.13 11.15 -10.23
C LEU A 56 11.43 9.95 -10.90
N ARG A 57 11.60 9.78 -12.22
CA ARG A 57 11.02 8.66 -12.98
C ARG A 57 11.39 7.31 -12.38
N ARG A 58 12.67 7.12 -12.04
CA ARG A 58 13.15 5.88 -11.42
C ARG A 58 12.49 5.64 -10.07
N ALA A 59 12.42 6.66 -9.22
CA ALA A 59 11.81 6.55 -7.89
C ALA A 59 10.31 6.22 -7.97
N VAL A 60 9.58 6.85 -8.90
CA VAL A 60 8.16 6.55 -9.17
C VAL A 60 7.97 5.10 -9.59
N TRP A 61 8.81 4.58 -10.51
CA TRP A 61 8.69 3.20 -10.97
C TRP A 61 9.06 2.16 -9.90
N GLU A 62 10.11 2.43 -9.11
CA GLU A 62 10.49 1.56 -7.99
C GLU A 62 9.38 1.51 -6.93
N LEU A 63 8.76 2.65 -6.61
CA LEU A 63 7.58 2.70 -5.74
C LEU A 63 6.41 1.93 -6.33
N TYR A 64 6.09 2.11 -7.62
CA TYR A 64 4.99 1.42 -8.30
C TYR A 64 5.08 -0.10 -8.16
N VAL A 65 6.24 -0.68 -8.48
CA VAL A 65 6.43 -2.12 -8.44
C VAL A 65 6.23 -2.66 -7.01
N VAL A 66 6.83 -2.01 -6.02
CA VAL A 66 6.77 -2.48 -4.63
C VAL A 66 5.38 -2.26 -4.03
N PHE A 67 4.74 -1.12 -4.32
CA PHE A 67 3.44 -0.78 -3.80
C PHE A 67 2.34 -1.68 -4.39
N ASP A 68 2.36 -1.98 -5.69
CA ASP A 68 1.40 -2.93 -6.27
C ASP A 68 1.52 -4.34 -5.68
N ASP A 69 2.76 -4.82 -5.47
CA ASP A 69 3.02 -6.10 -4.80
C ASP A 69 2.50 -6.11 -3.35
N HIS A 70 2.63 -4.99 -2.65
CA HIS A 70 2.12 -4.81 -1.29
C HIS A 70 0.60 -4.86 -1.24
N LEU A 71 -0.09 -4.07 -2.07
CA LEU A 71 -1.56 -4.08 -2.13
C LEU A 71 -2.10 -5.49 -2.45
N ALA A 72 -1.45 -6.21 -3.37
CA ALA A 72 -1.82 -7.59 -3.70
C ALA A 72 -1.59 -8.56 -2.53
N MET A 73 -0.53 -8.37 -1.75
CA MET A 73 -0.27 -9.16 -0.53
C MET A 73 -1.36 -8.94 0.51
N GLU A 74 -1.78 -7.70 0.73
CA GLU A 74 -2.83 -7.37 1.70
C GLU A 74 -4.20 -7.84 1.25
N GLU A 75 -4.53 -7.71 -0.03
CA GLU A 75 -5.75 -8.28 -0.58
C GLU A 75 -5.83 -9.80 -0.35
N ALA A 76 -4.69 -10.48 -0.44
CA ALA A 76 -4.62 -11.93 -0.21
C ALA A 76 -4.68 -12.31 1.28
N LEU A 77 -4.12 -11.51 2.19
CA LEU A 77 -3.92 -11.87 3.59
C LEU A 77 -4.82 -11.13 4.57
N VAL A 78 -5.04 -9.83 4.37
CA VAL A 78 -5.79 -8.94 5.26
C VAL A 78 -7.29 -8.98 4.97
N LEU A 79 -7.71 -8.96 3.70
CA LEU A 79 -9.15 -8.97 3.36
C LEU A 79 -9.92 -10.17 3.95
N PRO A 80 -9.40 -11.42 3.93
CA PRO A 80 -10.08 -12.54 4.56
C PRO A 80 -10.25 -12.34 6.07
N LEU A 81 -9.27 -11.75 6.74
CA LEU A 81 -9.33 -11.44 8.16
C LEU A 81 -10.39 -10.36 8.42
N LEU A 82 -10.36 -9.26 7.68
CA LEU A 82 -11.34 -8.16 7.81
C LEU A 82 -12.78 -8.64 7.68
N LYS A 83 -13.07 -9.48 6.68
CA LYS A 83 -14.40 -10.07 6.44
C LYS A 83 -14.92 -10.90 7.62
N SER A 84 -14.02 -11.47 8.41
CA SER A 84 -14.35 -12.37 9.53
C SER A 84 -14.46 -11.70 10.89
N VAL A 85 -14.08 -10.41 11.00
CA VAL A 85 -13.91 -9.70 12.28
C VAL A 85 -15.23 -9.37 12.99
N ASP A 86 -16.23 -8.85 12.26
CA ASP A 86 -17.55 -8.47 12.78
C ASP A 86 -18.56 -8.25 11.63
N ALA A 87 -19.77 -7.81 11.96
CA ALA A 87 -20.84 -7.54 10.98
C ALA A 87 -20.51 -6.42 9.97
N TRP A 88 -19.53 -5.55 10.26
CA TRP A 88 -19.05 -4.48 9.38
C TRP A 88 -17.81 -4.91 8.57
N GLY A 89 -17.27 -6.09 8.84
CA GLY A 89 -16.10 -6.66 8.16
C GLY A 89 -16.19 -6.67 6.63
N PRO A 90 -17.30 -7.12 6.03
CA PRO A 90 -17.49 -7.09 4.58
C PRO A 90 -17.42 -5.68 3.99
N VAL A 91 -18.03 -4.68 4.64
CA VAL A 91 -18.02 -3.28 4.18
C VAL A 91 -16.60 -2.70 4.24
N ARG A 92 -15.87 -2.95 5.33
CA ARG A 92 -14.46 -2.50 5.43
C ARG A 92 -13.57 -3.14 4.36
N ALA A 93 -13.80 -4.41 4.04
CA ALA A 93 -13.07 -5.11 2.99
C ALA A 93 -13.37 -4.55 1.58
N GLU A 94 -14.60 -4.12 1.31
CA GLU A 94 -14.97 -3.47 0.06
C GLU A 94 -14.38 -2.06 -0.07
N ASN A 95 -14.38 -1.30 1.03
CA ASN A 95 -13.72 0.00 1.08
C ASN A 95 -12.22 -0.10 0.80
N MET A 96 -11.53 -1.03 1.48
CA MET A 96 -10.10 -1.29 1.26
C MET A 96 -9.80 -1.61 -0.22
N LEU A 97 -10.60 -2.46 -0.87
CA LEU A 97 -10.44 -2.75 -2.30
C LEU A 97 -10.63 -1.51 -3.18
N THR A 98 -11.58 -0.65 -2.84
CA THR A 98 -11.85 0.59 -3.57
C THR A 98 -10.66 1.54 -3.45
N GLU A 99 -10.19 1.77 -2.22
CA GLU A 99 -9.03 2.59 -1.90
C GLU A 99 -7.77 2.07 -2.60
N HIS A 100 -7.52 0.76 -2.55
CA HIS A 100 -6.38 0.14 -3.25
C HIS A 100 -6.43 0.34 -4.76
N ASN A 101 -7.61 0.23 -5.37
CA ASN A 101 -7.76 0.48 -6.80
C ASN A 101 -7.51 1.95 -7.15
N GLU A 102 -8.00 2.90 -6.35
CA GLU A 102 -7.72 4.32 -6.53
C GLU A 102 -6.22 4.62 -6.42
N GLN A 103 -5.55 4.05 -5.41
CA GLN A 103 -4.10 4.21 -5.23
C GLN A 103 -3.29 3.66 -6.41
N ARG A 104 -3.66 2.47 -6.94
CA ARG A 104 -3.05 1.93 -8.17
C ARG A 104 -3.20 2.88 -9.35
N GLN A 105 -4.40 3.45 -9.54
CA GLN A 105 -4.67 4.36 -10.65
C GLN A 105 -3.85 5.65 -10.52
N MET A 106 -3.78 6.24 -9.32
CA MET A 106 -2.98 7.45 -9.08
C MET A 106 -1.49 7.22 -9.37
N LEU A 107 -0.93 6.10 -8.87
CA LEU A 107 0.48 5.80 -9.06
C LEU A 107 0.81 5.43 -10.51
N LEU A 108 -0.08 4.72 -11.20
CA LEU A 108 0.07 4.40 -12.63
C LEU A 108 -0.02 5.65 -13.51
N ALA A 109 -0.92 6.60 -13.18
CA ALA A 109 -0.98 7.88 -13.88
C ALA A 109 0.33 8.65 -13.74
N LEU A 110 0.88 8.72 -12.52
CA LEU A 110 2.17 9.38 -12.29
C LEU A 110 3.32 8.69 -13.05
N VAL A 111 3.32 7.36 -13.14
CA VAL A 111 4.27 6.64 -13.99
C VAL A 111 4.14 7.12 -15.44
N ASP A 112 2.95 7.06 -16.01
CA ASP A 112 2.71 7.41 -17.43
C ASP A 112 3.13 8.86 -17.72
N ASP A 113 2.79 9.78 -16.82
CA ASP A 113 3.17 11.18 -16.90
C ASP A 113 4.68 11.40 -16.89
N THR A 114 5.43 10.60 -16.12
CA THR A 114 6.90 10.67 -16.11
C THR A 114 7.54 10.08 -17.37
N GLU A 115 6.84 9.25 -18.14
CA GLU A 115 7.34 8.61 -19.37
C GLU A 115 6.98 9.40 -20.64
N CYS A 116 5.84 10.10 -20.65
CA CYS A 116 5.28 10.70 -21.86
C CYS A 116 5.75 12.15 -22.16
N ASP A 117 6.61 12.74 -21.32
CA ASP A 117 7.10 14.13 -21.44
C ASP A 117 5.98 15.18 -21.66
N GLN A 118 4.75 14.88 -21.22
CA GLN A 118 3.56 15.75 -21.43
C GLN A 118 3.43 16.84 -20.37
N LYS A 119 3.93 16.60 -19.17
CA LYS A 119 3.93 17.55 -18.05
C LYS A 119 5.32 18.16 -17.90
N ASP A 120 5.37 19.43 -17.51
CA ASP A 120 6.63 20.03 -17.14
C ASP A 120 7.16 19.40 -15.83
N ALA A 121 8.47 19.52 -15.62
CA ALA A 121 9.15 18.88 -14.51
C ALA A 121 8.65 19.34 -13.13
N SER A 122 8.24 20.61 -13.01
CA SER A 122 7.75 21.16 -11.74
C SER A 122 6.39 20.56 -11.39
N ALA A 123 5.48 20.47 -12.36
CA ALA A 123 4.17 19.85 -12.17
C ALA A 123 4.29 18.38 -11.73
N LEU A 124 5.19 17.61 -12.37
CA LEU A 124 5.46 16.22 -11.98
C LEU A 124 5.99 16.11 -10.54
N ALA A 125 6.88 17.01 -10.14
CA ALA A 125 7.44 17.02 -8.81
C ALA A 125 6.41 17.41 -7.73
N GLU A 126 5.51 18.36 -8.02
CA GLU A 126 4.40 18.71 -7.13
C GLU A 126 3.43 17.54 -6.94
N GLU A 127 3.07 16.86 -8.02
CA GLU A 127 2.19 15.69 -8.00
C GLU A 127 2.79 14.51 -7.23
N ALA A 128 4.08 14.21 -7.47
CA ALA A 128 4.81 13.23 -6.70
C ALA A 128 4.85 13.57 -5.21
N GLY A 129 5.10 14.84 -4.86
CA GLY A 129 5.10 15.30 -3.47
C GLY A 129 3.72 15.22 -2.80
N TRP A 130 2.64 15.43 -3.55
CA TRP A 130 1.28 15.21 -3.06
C TRP A 130 1.01 13.72 -2.80
N LEU A 131 1.38 12.85 -3.75
CA LEU A 131 1.19 11.41 -3.64
C LEU A 131 1.95 10.84 -2.44
N VAL A 132 3.20 11.29 -2.21
CA VAL A 132 3.98 10.91 -1.03
C VAL A 132 3.23 11.21 0.26
N LYS A 133 2.64 12.41 0.39
CA LYS A 133 1.91 12.79 1.61
C LYS A 133 0.63 11.97 1.78
N ALA A 134 -0.08 11.70 0.68
CA ALA A 134 -1.28 10.89 0.70
C ALA A 134 -0.98 9.46 1.17
N LEU A 135 0.02 8.79 0.57
CA LEU A 135 0.40 7.42 0.91
C LEU A 135 0.96 7.29 2.33
N ARG A 136 1.74 8.26 2.83
CA ARG A 136 2.18 8.24 4.24
C ARG A 136 1.02 8.26 5.21
N LYS A 137 0.05 9.15 4.96
CA LYS A 137 -1.15 9.28 5.80
C LYS A 137 -1.96 7.99 5.79
N ASP A 138 -2.07 7.36 4.63
CA ASP A 138 -2.79 6.10 4.46
C ASP A 138 -2.14 4.96 5.25
N ILE A 139 -0.83 4.77 5.09
CA ILE A 139 -0.03 3.78 5.84
C ILE A 139 -0.16 3.99 7.36
N ASP A 140 -0.14 5.24 7.82
CA ASP A 140 -0.31 5.54 9.25
C ASP A 140 -1.71 5.16 9.76
N ALA A 141 -2.76 5.48 9.00
CA ALA A 141 -4.13 5.11 9.33
C ALA A 141 -4.34 3.58 9.32
N GLU A 142 -3.71 2.89 8.38
CA GLU A 142 -3.77 1.43 8.30
C GLU A 142 -3.00 0.76 9.44
N ASP A 143 -1.80 1.24 9.77
CA ASP A 143 -1.02 0.75 10.92
C ASP A 143 -1.81 0.86 12.24
N GLU A 144 -2.58 1.95 12.42
CA GLU A 144 -3.52 2.14 13.53
C GLU A 144 -4.69 1.15 13.50
N ALA A 145 -5.31 0.96 12.32
CA ALA A 145 -6.42 0.02 12.13
C ALA A 145 -5.99 -1.43 12.44
N LEU A 146 -4.79 -1.83 12.02
CA LEU A 146 -4.22 -3.15 12.31
C LEU A 146 -4.08 -3.40 13.82
N ASP A 147 -3.86 -2.37 14.64
CA ASP A 147 -3.82 -2.51 16.10
C ASP A 147 -5.15 -2.85 16.75
N VAL A 148 -6.26 -2.56 16.08
CA VAL A 148 -7.60 -2.87 16.59
C VAL A 148 -8.04 -4.30 16.23
N LEU A 149 -7.46 -4.93 15.19
CA LEU A 149 -7.83 -6.27 14.72
C LEU A 149 -7.72 -7.40 15.76
N ASN A 150 -7.02 -7.18 16.89
CA ASN A 150 -6.91 -8.16 17.98
C ASN A 150 -8.07 -8.11 19.01
N ARG A 151 -8.96 -7.11 18.97
CA ARG A 151 -9.96 -6.91 20.05
C ARG A 151 -11.24 -7.74 19.94
N THR A 152 -11.52 -8.37 18.80
CA THR A 152 -12.79 -9.07 18.55
C THR A 152 -12.73 -10.60 18.61
N ALA A 153 -11.53 -11.19 18.66
CA ALA A 153 -11.38 -12.64 18.78
C ALA A 153 -11.62 -13.20 20.21
N GLY A 154 -11.97 -12.34 21.18
CA GLY A 154 -12.07 -12.69 22.61
C GLY A 154 -13.47 -12.70 23.22
N PHE A 155 -14.54 -12.39 22.49
CA PHE A 155 -15.89 -12.42 23.07
C PHE A 155 -16.62 -13.71 22.69
N VAL A 156 -16.60 -14.69 23.59
CA VAL A 156 -17.56 -15.79 23.63
C VAL A 156 -18.66 -15.40 24.62
N PRO A 157 -19.86 -14.98 24.18
CA PRO A 157 -20.99 -14.84 25.08
C PRO A 157 -21.49 -16.24 25.44
N GLY A 158 -21.39 -16.58 26.73
CA GLY A 158 -22.10 -17.72 27.29
C GLY A 158 -21.20 -18.85 27.77
N GLN A 159 -20.44 -18.60 28.84
CA GLN A 159 -20.19 -19.62 29.87
C GLN A 159 -20.22 -18.98 31.26
N SER A 160 -21.37 -19.11 31.89
CA SER A 160 -21.61 -19.18 33.33
C SER A 160 -23.10 -19.45 33.48
N ASP A 161 -23.64 -20.37 34.25
CA ASP A 161 -23.24 -21.67 34.82
C ASP A 161 -24.62 -22.28 35.22
N GLY A 162 -24.66 -23.55 35.64
CA GLY A 162 -25.91 -24.25 35.97
C GLY A 162 -26.74 -23.64 37.09
#